data_AF-A0A8H3AYL7-F1
#
_entry.id   AF-A0A8H3AYL7-F1
#
_cell.length_a   1.000
_cell.length_b   1.000
_cell.length_c   1.000
_cell.angle_alpha   90.00
_cell.angle_beta   90.00
_cell.angle_gamma   90.00
#
_symmetry.space_group_name_H-M   'P 1'
#
loop_
_entity.id
_entity.type
_entity.pdbx_description
1 polymer ?
#
loop_
_entity_poly.entity_id
_entity_poly.type
_entity_poly.pdbx_seq_one_letter_code
_entity_poly.pdbx_strand_id
1 'polypeptide(L)'
;MSSSTWKIFVTASILGYTNPGGNETVSIFLRKYPATVPDDQRLGSLLTNPGGPGGSGSGFIATSGELLSNLVGGIAVNLTGPPTACYDVEAKFLHQAYQEGLQGPPFPRHERSHVAKLAALLSTHGAACKQNGNQDMLKNSGTVAVVKDMERIVQALGDDGLNFLGYSYGSILGATFAALKPNLVKRMVLDGVSDSESYFNDVLQWGRSSVQDSHVTLAGFASTCIEAGPEYCALANKSDTSQSILDRLDALYARLDTEPLAANTPYGPANVFNRSMQSSPSREPFNPIICSDSAPLNITVDQFTDYFREMGKISDIGEQFAAISGRCRGWPFRANERFPVLFVSLDGDPVTPLGAAVKMSKAFESSSLLVQQGFGHASLAHPSLCTAKHIQDYFVNGTVPKNGTHCTPEPGFIYPTNATNTKRAALSERDAKLLSAIEDLGRARSKLTIGL
;
A
#
# COMPACT_ATOMS: atom_id res chain seq x y z
N MET A 1 -8.20 25.17 8.03
CA MET A 1 -7.04 24.51 8.68
C MET A 1 -7.40 24.31 10.14
N SER A 2 -7.71 23.08 10.57
CA SER A 2 -7.98 22.80 11.99
C SER A 2 -6.66 22.67 12.76
N SER A 3 -6.58 23.27 13.95
CA SER A 3 -5.35 23.45 14.74
C SER A 3 -5.00 22.25 15.64
N SER A 4 -5.52 21.05 15.35
CA SER A 4 -5.53 19.92 16.29
C SER A 4 -4.32 18.98 16.23
N THR A 5 -3.42 19.06 15.24
CA THR A 5 -2.29 18.09 15.13
C THR A 5 -1.01 18.57 15.80
N TRP A 6 -0.44 17.73 16.67
CA TRP A 6 0.86 17.96 17.32
C TRP A 6 2.00 17.32 16.50
N LYS A 7 3.20 17.92 16.58
CA LYS A 7 4.43 17.41 15.95
C LYS A 7 5.42 17.00 17.04
N ILE A 8 5.99 15.81 16.92
CA ILE A 8 6.98 15.26 17.86
C ILE A 8 8.18 14.77 17.04
N PHE A 9 9.39 14.88 17.58
CA PHE A 9 10.60 14.32 16.98
C PHE A 9 11.15 13.23 17.92
N VAL A 10 11.49 12.07 17.36
CA VAL A 10 12.14 10.97 18.08
C VAL A 10 13.52 10.75 17.47
N THR A 11 14.57 10.83 18.29
CA THR A 11 15.94 10.58 17.84
C THR A 11 16.26 9.10 17.92
N ALA A 12 16.82 8.55 16.85
CA ALA A 12 17.24 7.15 16.75
C ALA A 12 18.71 7.10 16.28
N SER A 13 19.54 6.18 16.81
CA SER A 13 20.88 5.94 16.27
C SER A 13 20.80 5.17 14.94
N ILE A 14 21.58 5.63 13.96
CA ILE A 14 21.71 5.08 12.59
C ILE A 14 22.46 3.74 12.63
N LEU A 15 23.60 3.74 13.32
CA LEU A 15 24.54 2.63 13.32
C LEU A 15 24.43 1.73 14.56
N GLY A 16 23.77 2.19 15.63
CA GLY A 16 23.69 1.49 16.92
C GLY A 16 23.09 0.07 16.88
N TYR A 17 22.54 -0.35 15.75
CA TYR A 17 21.98 -1.68 15.53
C TYR A 17 22.98 -2.72 14.98
N THR A 18 24.13 -2.28 14.46
CA THR A 18 25.24 -3.13 13.97
C THR A 18 26.60 -2.73 14.55
N ASN A 19 26.74 -1.47 14.98
CA ASN A 19 27.87 -0.94 15.75
C ASN A 19 27.34 -0.13 16.96
N PRO A 20 27.18 -0.75 18.14
CA PRO A 20 26.61 -0.10 19.34
C PRO A 20 27.36 1.12 19.90
N GLY A 21 28.51 1.51 19.33
CA GLY A 21 29.28 2.71 19.69
C GLY A 21 29.18 3.89 18.71
N GLY A 22 28.33 3.81 17.68
CA GLY A 22 28.20 4.87 16.67
C GLY A 22 27.35 6.06 17.13
N ASN A 23 27.93 7.27 17.15
CA ASN A 23 27.27 8.52 17.54
C ASN A 23 26.32 9.12 16.48
N GLU A 24 26.19 8.49 15.31
CA GLU A 24 25.33 9.00 14.23
C GLU A 24 23.85 8.74 14.50
N THR A 25 23.01 9.76 14.36
CA THR A 25 21.58 9.70 14.67
C THR A 25 20.68 10.23 13.54
N VAL A 26 19.59 9.51 13.30
CA VAL A 26 18.43 9.95 12.52
C VAL A 26 17.42 10.66 13.41
N SER A 27 16.70 11.62 12.83
CA SER A 27 15.49 12.19 13.41
C SER A 27 14.25 11.62 12.72
N ILE A 28 13.41 10.93 13.50
CA ILE A 28 12.13 10.40 13.07
C ILE A 28 11.06 11.45 13.37
N PHE A 29 10.35 11.93 12.35
CA PHE A 29 9.26 12.87 12.54
C PHE A 29 7.96 12.12 12.83
N LEU A 30 7.23 12.54 13.87
CA LEU A 30 5.90 12.03 14.20
C LEU A 30 4.84 13.14 14.12
N ARG A 31 3.66 12.79 13.60
CA ARG A 31 2.45 13.59 13.74
C ARG A 31 1.42 12.83 14.58
N LYS A 32 0.90 13.49 15.61
CA LYS A 32 -0.13 12.98 16.51
C LYS A 32 -1.44 13.72 16.26
N TYR A 33 -2.52 12.98 16.01
CA TYR A 33 -3.88 13.49 16.13
C TYR A 33 -4.39 13.10 17.53
N PRO A 34 -4.83 14.06 18.37
CA PRO A 34 -5.27 13.75 19.72
C PRO A 34 -6.56 12.93 19.70
N ALA A 35 -6.67 11.97 20.61
CA ALA A 35 -7.92 11.26 20.83
C ALA A 35 -9.00 12.24 21.31
N THR A 36 -10.22 12.09 20.82
CA THR A 36 -11.38 12.93 21.17
C THR A 36 -12.01 12.56 22.51
N VAL A 37 -11.61 11.42 23.10
CA VAL A 37 -12.03 11.00 24.43
C VAL A 37 -11.21 11.70 25.53
N PRO A 38 -11.78 11.84 26.75
CA PRO A 38 -11.07 12.29 27.94
C PRO A 38 -9.76 11.54 28.21
N ASP A 39 -8.82 12.20 28.88
CA ASP A 39 -7.46 11.68 29.14
C ASP A 39 -7.45 10.35 29.89
N ASP A 40 -8.38 10.15 30.84
CA ASP A 40 -8.57 8.92 31.62
C ASP A 40 -9.17 7.75 30.82
N GLN A 41 -9.72 8.02 29.63
CA GLN A 41 -10.30 7.03 28.72
C GLN A 41 -9.37 6.67 27.54
N ARG A 42 -8.14 7.23 27.51
CA ARG A 42 -7.17 6.95 26.44
C ARG A 42 -6.53 5.58 26.63
N LEU A 43 -6.60 4.74 25.60
CA LEU A 43 -6.09 3.36 25.60
C LEU A 43 -4.60 3.25 25.17
N GLY A 44 -3.91 4.38 25.07
CA GLY A 44 -2.57 4.54 24.50
C GLY A 44 -2.59 5.12 23.08
N SER A 45 -1.43 5.14 22.42
CA SER A 45 -1.33 5.59 21.02
C SER A 45 -1.64 4.46 20.03
N LEU A 46 -2.31 4.79 18.91
CA LEU A 46 -2.40 3.94 17.72
C LEU A 46 -1.39 4.40 16.68
N LEU A 47 -0.32 3.65 16.44
CA LEU A 47 0.62 3.94 15.37
C LEU A 47 0.06 3.44 14.03
N THR A 48 0.11 4.25 12.98
CA THR A 48 -0.42 3.89 11.66
C THR A 48 0.65 3.97 10.58
N ASN A 49 0.57 3.08 9.59
CA ASN A 49 1.40 3.12 8.39
C ASN A 49 0.54 2.91 7.13
N PRO A 50 0.59 3.83 6.14
CA PRO A 50 -0.25 3.76 4.93
C PRO A 50 0.29 2.81 3.85
N GLY A 51 1.47 2.22 4.06
CA GLY A 51 2.16 1.36 3.11
C GLY A 51 3.01 2.10 2.08
N GLY A 52 3.06 1.56 0.87
CA GLY A 52 3.98 1.97 -0.19
C GLY A 52 4.89 0.81 -0.60
N PRO A 53 6.15 0.69 -0.12
CA PRO A 53 6.80 1.48 0.94
C PRO A 53 7.07 2.96 0.59
N GLY A 54 7.58 3.73 1.56
CA GLY A 54 7.87 5.16 1.38
C GLY A 54 6.66 6.09 1.40
N GLY A 55 5.45 5.59 1.70
CA GLY A 55 4.27 6.41 1.94
C GLY A 55 4.39 7.25 3.22
N SER A 56 4.07 8.54 3.13
CA SER A 56 4.14 9.47 4.27
C SER A 56 3.02 9.21 5.28
N GLY A 57 3.34 8.57 6.41
CA GLY A 57 2.41 8.39 7.52
C GLY A 57 1.93 9.72 8.12
N SER A 58 2.82 10.72 8.30
CA SER A 58 2.35 12.06 8.71
C SER A 58 1.47 12.72 7.65
N GLY A 59 1.70 12.50 6.36
CA GLY A 59 0.82 13.02 5.29
C GLY A 59 -0.57 12.38 5.38
N PHE A 60 -0.61 11.08 5.68
CA PHE A 60 -1.83 10.35 5.96
C PHE A 60 -2.56 10.89 7.21
N ILE A 61 -1.88 11.10 8.35
CA ILE A 61 -2.52 11.72 9.54
C ILE A 61 -2.86 13.21 9.32
N ALA A 62 -2.12 13.95 8.49
CA ALA A 62 -2.43 15.34 8.17
C ALA A 62 -3.75 15.51 7.41
N THR A 63 -4.10 14.54 6.58
CA THR A 63 -5.29 14.53 5.72
C THR A 63 -6.44 13.73 6.32
N SER A 64 -6.13 12.67 7.05
CA SER A 64 -7.07 11.62 7.44
C SER A 64 -7.11 11.35 8.95
N GLY A 65 -6.33 12.08 9.76
CA GLY A 65 -6.21 11.87 11.20
C GLY A 65 -7.54 12.02 11.96
N GLU A 66 -8.41 12.92 11.53
CA GLU A 66 -9.76 13.10 12.10
C GLU A 66 -10.68 11.90 11.78
N LEU A 67 -10.60 11.39 10.56
CA LEU A 67 -11.37 10.22 10.11
C LEU A 67 -10.92 8.96 10.84
N LEU A 68 -9.60 8.78 10.97
CA LEU A 68 -9.00 7.74 11.80
C LEU A 68 -9.33 7.90 13.28
N SER A 69 -9.43 9.13 13.81
CA SER A 69 -9.84 9.38 15.19
C SER A 69 -11.31 9.00 15.44
N ASN A 70 -12.19 9.26 14.48
CA ASN A 70 -13.59 8.79 14.52
C ASN A 70 -13.73 7.26 14.40
N LEU A 71 -12.75 6.58 13.79
CA LEU A 71 -12.67 5.13 13.72
C LEU A 71 -12.12 4.54 15.04
N VAL A 72 -10.89 4.93 15.43
CA VAL A 72 -10.07 4.30 16.49
C VAL A 72 -8.98 5.19 17.16
N GLY A 73 -8.60 6.34 16.61
CA GLY A 73 -7.45 7.18 17.07
C GLY A 73 -6.28 7.25 16.06
N GLY A 74 -5.19 7.96 16.35
CA GLY A 74 -4.02 7.94 15.44
C GLY A 74 -2.77 8.78 15.75
N ILE A 75 -1.60 8.14 15.59
CA ILE A 75 -0.26 8.71 15.43
C ILE A 75 0.35 8.12 14.14
N ALA A 76 1.21 8.85 13.45
CA ALA A 76 2.00 8.30 12.35
C ALA A 76 3.38 8.94 12.18
N VAL A 77 4.24 8.18 11.51
CA VAL A 77 5.64 8.53 11.20
C VAL A 77 5.75 9.24 9.86
N ASN A 78 6.74 10.12 9.71
CA ASN A 78 7.18 10.66 8.43
C ASN A 78 8.70 10.60 8.31
N LEU A 79 9.16 10.53 7.06
CA LEU A 79 10.48 10.96 6.59
C LEU A 79 11.56 10.95 7.69
N THR A 80 12.05 9.76 8.00
CA THR A 80 13.27 9.60 8.79
C THR A 80 14.39 10.38 8.11
N GLY A 81 14.93 11.39 8.80
CA GLY A 81 15.99 12.25 8.29
C GLY A 81 17.35 11.83 8.85
N PRO A 82 18.44 11.82 8.06
CA PRO A 82 18.55 12.38 6.71
C PRO A 82 17.87 11.51 5.62
N PRO A 83 17.41 12.12 4.52
CA PRO A 83 16.66 11.41 3.48
C PRO A 83 17.51 10.36 2.75
N THR A 84 16.86 9.29 2.30
CA THR A 84 17.44 8.21 1.48
C THR A 84 17.62 8.62 0.01
N ALA A 85 17.95 9.88 -0.24
CA ALA A 85 17.98 10.43 -1.60
C ALA A 85 19.08 9.77 -2.44
N CYS A 86 18.79 9.53 -3.72
CA CYS A 86 19.72 8.93 -4.69
C CYS A 86 20.22 9.94 -5.73
N TYR A 87 19.59 11.12 -5.79
CA TYR A 87 19.98 12.22 -6.65
C TYR A 87 20.31 13.46 -5.81
N ASP A 88 21.28 14.24 -6.29
CA ASP A 88 21.70 15.51 -5.70
C ASP A 88 20.64 16.62 -5.87
N VAL A 89 19.75 16.50 -6.87
CA VAL A 89 18.59 17.37 -7.07
C VAL A 89 17.38 16.57 -7.56
N GLU A 90 16.20 16.90 -7.02
CA GLU A 90 14.91 16.28 -7.35
C GLU A 90 14.59 16.32 -8.86
N ALA A 91 15.03 17.37 -9.56
CA ALA A 91 14.85 17.48 -11.02
C ALA A 91 15.51 16.33 -11.81
N LYS A 92 16.62 15.74 -11.33
CA LYS A 92 17.25 14.59 -11.99
C LYS A 92 16.47 13.30 -11.73
N PHE A 93 15.88 13.15 -10.55
CA PHE A 93 14.96 12.07 -10.22
C PHE A 93 13.69 12.13 -11.07
N LEU A 94 13.06 13.32 -11.15
CA LEU A 94 11.89 13.55 -12.01
C LEU A 94 12.22 13.33 -13.49
N HIS A 95 13.39 13.75 -13.96
CA HIS A 95 13.84 13.45 -15.32
C HIS A 95 14.02 11.94 -15.55
N GLN A 96 14.58 11.21 -14.58
CA GLN A 96 14.76 9.76 -14.69
C GLN A 96 13.41 9.01 -14.67
N ALA A 97 12.48 9.41 -13.79
CA ALA A 97 11.11 8.89 -13.77
C ALA A 97 10.34 9.22 -15.07
N TYR A 98 10.58 10.39 -15.67
CA TYR A 98 10.05 10.75 -16.98
C TYR A 98 10.64 9.89 -18.11
N GLN A 99 11.95 9.58 -18.07
CA GLN A 99 12.56 8.64 -19.04
C GLN A 99 12.06 7.21 -18.87
N GLU A 100 11.80 6.74 -17.64
CA GLU A 100 11.10 5.46 -17.38
C GLU A 100 9.68 5.50 -17.99
N GLY A 101 8.91 6.56 -17.72
CA GLY A 101 7.56 6.75 -18.25
C GLY A 101 7.49 6.83 -19.78
N LEU A 102 8.50 7.44 -20.43
CA LEU A 102 8.61 7.50 -21.89
C LEU A 102 8.92 6.14 -22.54
N GLN A 103 9.49 5.17 -21.82
CA GLN A 103 9.54 3.79 -22.33
C GLN A 103 8.19 3.09 -22.14
N GLY A 104 7.55 3.29 -20.99
CA GLY A 104 6.39 2.52 -20.56
C GLY A 104 6.74 1.06 -20.21
N PRO A 105 5.76 0.25 -19.81
CA PRO A 105 5.94 -1.20 -19.71
C PRO A 105 6.07 -1.87 -21.10
N PRO A 106 6.76 -3.02 -21.21
CA PRO A 106 7.09 -3.72 -22.47
C PRO A 106 5.93 -4.42 -23.20
N PHE A 107 4.90 -3.63 -23.57
CA PHE A 107 3.72 -4.07 -24.33
C PHE A 107 4.01 -4.85 -25.61
N PRO A 108 3.04 -5.67 -26.09
CA PRO A 108 3.04 -7.13 -26.03
C PRO A 108 4.00 -7.82 -27.02
N ARG A 109 4.90 -7.07 -27.66
CA ARG A 109 5.89 -7.60 -28.62
C ARG A 109 7.06 -8.30 -27.91
N HIS A 110 7.19 -8.15 -26.59
CA HIS A 110 8.24 -8.73 -25.75
C HIS A 110 9.65 -8.56 -26.35
N GLU A 111 9.88 -7.43 -27.02
CA GLU A 111 11.10 -7.19 -27.78
C GLU A 111 12.28 -7.06 -26.81
N ARG A 112 13.22 -8.01 -26.90
CA ARG A 112 14.42 -8.07 -26.04
C ARG A 112 15.21 -6.75 -26.07
N SER A 113 15.17 -6.03 -27.19
CA SER A 113 15.74 -4.69 -27.39
C SER A 113 15.08 -3.61 -26.52
N HIS A 114 13.76 -3.64 -26.37
CA HIS A 114 13.02 -2.74 -25.48
C HIS A 114 13.28 -3.12 -24.02
N VAL A 115 13.14 -4.40 -23.65
CA VAL A 115 13.38 -4.88 -22.28
C VAL A 115 14.82 -4.56 -21.83
N ALA A 116 15.81 -4.67 -22.73
CA ALA A 116 17.19 -4.29 -22.45
C ALA A 116 17.37 -2.77 -22.20
N LYS A 117 16.65 -1.90 -22.95
CA LYS A 117 16.67 -0.45 -22.70
C LYS A 117 16.03 -0.10 -21.35
N LEU A 118 14.88 -0.68 -21.05
CA LEU A 118 14.19 -0.48 -19.77
C LEU A 118 15.05 -0.98 -18.60
N ALA A 119 15.65 -2.18 -18.72
CA ALA A 119 16.56 -2.71 -17.70
C ALA A 119 17.81 -1.83 -17.49
N ALA A 120 18.37 -1.26 -18.57
CA ALA A 120 19.47 -0.30 -18.46
C ALA A 120 19.04 0.98 -17.72
N LEU A 121 17.87 1.55 -18.05
CA LEU A 121 17.31 2.73 -17.39
C LEU A 121 17.02 2.49 -15.91
N LEU A 122 16.37 1.37 -15.56
CA LEU A 122 16.12 0.96 -14.16
C LEU A 122 17.43 0.80 -13.38
N SER A 123 18.47 0.25 -14.01
CA SER A 123 19.80 0.07 -13.40
C SER A 123 20.50 1.40 -13.09
N THR A 124 20.19 2.48 -13.81
CA THR A 124 20.78 3.81 -13.52
C THR A 124 20.38 4.34 -12.13
N HIS A 125 19.20 3.98 -11.63
CA HIS A 125 18.74 4.41 -10.31
C HIS A 125 19.63 3.83 -9.19
N GLY A 126 19.90 2.52 -9.23
CA GLY A 126 20.83 1.88 -8.28
C GLY A 126 22.26 2.42 -8.38
N ALA A 127 22.72 2.75 -9.59
CA ALA A 127 24.01 3.40 -9.79
C ALA A 127 24.06 4.82 -9.19
N ALA A 128 22.98 5.61 -9.35
CA ALA A 128 22.85 6.94 -8.76
C ALA A 128 22.83 6.87 -7.22
N CYS A 129 22.05 5.94 -6.64
CA CYS A 129 22.05 5.67 -5.20
C CYS A 129 23.46 5.32 -4.67
N LYS A 130 24.23 4.51 -5.41
CA LYS A 130 25.61 4.13 -5.05
C LYS A 130 26.59 5.31 -5.15
N GLN A 131 26.39 6.23 -6.10
CA GLN A 131 27.31 7.34 -6.35
C GLN A 131 27.05 8.54 -5.44
N ASN A 132 25.77 8.92 -5.26
CA ASN A 132 25.38 10.19 -4.64
C ASN A 132 24.62 10.00 -3.31
N GLY A 133 24.04 8.82 -3.09
CA GLY A 133 23.15 8.60 -1.96
C GLY A 133 23.90 8.45 -0.64
N ASN A 134 23.21 8.79 0.46
CA ASN A 134 23.73 8.56 1.80
C ASN A 134 23.82 7.04 2.05
N GLN A 135 25.02 6.49 1.92
CA GLN A 135 25.25 5.03 1.95
C GLN A 135 24.82 4.40 3.27
N ASP A 136 24.96 5.11 4.39
CA ASP A 136 24.65 4.57 5.71
C ASP A 136 23.15 4.69 6.03
N MET A 137 22.43 5.64 5.44
CA MET A 137 20.97 5.60 5.35
C MET A 137 20.46 4.47 4.47
N LEU A 138 20.99 4.32 3.26
CA LEU A 138 20.53 3.29 2.33
C LEU A 138 20.67 1.89 2.93
N LYS A 139 21.82 1.56 3.55
CA LYS A 139 22.06 0.28 4.24
C LYS A 139 21.17 0.04 5.46
N ASN A 140 20.65 1.08 6.11
CA ASN A 140 19.85 0.99 7.33
C ASN A 140 18.38 1.40 7.09
N SER A 141 17.88 1.30 5.85
CA SER A 141 16.52 1.73 5.48
C SER A 141 15.46 0.61 5.39
N GLY A 142 15.85 -0.67 5.52
CA GLY A 142 14.92 -1.80 5.46
C GLY A 142 13.96 -1.94 6.65
N THR A 143 12.92 -2.75 6.49
CA THR A 143 11.90 -3.10 7.50
C THR A 143 12.52 -3.41 8.86
N VAL A 144 13.59 -4.22 8.90
CA VAL A 144 14.21 -4.62 10.19
C VAL A 144 14.79 -3.44 10.97
N ALA A 145 15.26 -2.38 10.28
CA ALA A 145 15.67 -1.14 10.93
C ALA A 145 14.44 -0.31 11.36
N VAL A 146 13.46 -0.16 10.47
CA VAL A 146 12.19 0.54 10.74
C VAL A 146 11.43 -0.07 11.93
N VAL A 147 11.47 -1.39 12.11
CA VAL A 147 10.88 -2.12 13.25
C VAL A 147 11.55 -1.78 14.57
N LYS A 148 12.88 -1.61 14.58
CA LYS A 148 13.61 -1.18 15.79
C LYS A 148 13.34 0.30 16.09
N ASP A 149 13.12 1.10 15.06
CA ASP A 149 12.66 2.48 15.20
C ASP A 149 11.20 2.56 15.69
N MET A 150 10.32 1.62 15.31
CA MET A 150 8.99 1.47 15.91
C MET A 150 9.06 1.13 17.40
N GLU A 151 10.01 0.30 17.84
CA GLU A 151 10.28 0.05 19.28
C GLU A 151 10.71 1.35 20.00
N ARG A 152 11.60 2.15 19.40
CA ARG A 152 11.99 3.47 19.93
C ARG A 152 10.81 4.45 19.98
N ILE A 153 9.89 4.39 19.00
CA ILE A 153 8.66 5.20 19.00
C ILE A 153 7.76 4.80 20.18
N VAL A 154 7.53 3.51 20.43
CA VAL A 154 6.75 3.03 21.58
C VAL A 154 7.35 3.55 22.89
N GLN A 155 8.67 3.40 23.05
CA GLN A 155 9.41 3.91 24.21
C GLN A 155 9.27 5.44 24.38
N ALA A 156 9.42 6.21 23.30
CA ALA A 156 9.34 7.67 23.31
C ALA A 156 7.90 8.21 23.53
N LEU A 157 6.88 7.42 23.20
CA LEU A 157 5.48 7.73 23.49
C LEU A 157 5.10 7.40 24.94
N GLY A 158 5.88 6.57 25.63
CA GLY A 158 5.58 6.09 26.99
C GLY A 158 4.44 5.08 27.04
N ASP A 159 4.07 4.49 25.89
CA ASP A 159 3.05 3.44 25.82
C ASP A 159 3.63 2.09 26.31
N ASP A 160 2.79 1.28 26.96
CA ASP A 160 3.10 -0.07 27.46
C ASP A 160 3.23 -1.13 26.35
N GLY A 161 2.93 -0.75 25.12
CA GLY A 161 3.03 -1.59 23.93
C GLY A 161 2.50 -0.88 22.69
N LEU A 162 2.72 -1.51 21.53
CA LEU A 162 2.32 -1.04 20.23
C LEU A 162 0.85 -1.41 19.95
N ASN A 163 -0.03 -0.42 19.83
CA ASN A 163 -1.21 -0.55 19.00
C ASN A 163 -0.83 -0.14 17.56
N PHE A 164 -1.11 -0.98 16.56
CA PHE A 164 -0.69 -0.73 15.17
C PHE A 164 -1.75 -1.06 14.13
N LEU A 165 -1.97 -0.13 13.21
CA LEU A 165 -2.81 -0.31 12.02
C LEU A 165 -1.96 -0.08 10.76
N GLY A 166 -1.56 -1.18 10.12
CA GLY A 166 -0.67 -1.20 8.97
C GLY A 166 -1.42 -1.58 7.69
N TYR A 167 -1.46 -0.67 6.72
CA TYR A 167 -2.04 -0.91 5.40
C TYR A 167 -0.96 -1.32 4.39
N SER A 168 -1.23 -2.26 3.48
CA SER A 168 -0.34 -2.61 2.35
C SER A 168 1.05 -3.04 2.84
N TYR A 169 2.15 -2.40 2.43
CA TYR A 169 3.49 -2.60 3.03
C TYR A 169 3.51 -2.46 4.57
N GLY A 170 2.57 -1.71 5.17
CA GLY A 170 2.37 -1.70 6.62
C GLY A 170 2.08 -3.09 7.21
N SER A 171 1.50 -4.02 6.43
CA SER A 171 1.35 -5.42 6.84
C SER A 171 2.70 -6.14 7.01
N ILE A 172 3.69 -5.86 6.15
CA ILE A 172 5.07 -6.35 6.32
C ILE A 172 5.67 -5.78 7.59
N LEU A 173 5.61 -4.45 7.79
CA LEU A 173 6.12 -3.80 8.99
C LEU A 173 5.51 -4.39 10.26
N GLY A 174 4.19 -4.60 10.27
CA GLY A 174 3.50 -5.18 11.42
C GLY A 174 3.89 -6.63 11.66
N ALA A 175 3.85 -7.48 10.64
CA ALA A 175 4.26 -8.88 10.74
C ALA A 175 5.73 -9.03 11.17
N THR A 176 6.63 -8.15 10.73
CA THR A 176 8.05 -8.18 11.15
C THR A 176 8.28 -7.51 12.51
N PHE A 177 7.52 -6.47 12.86
CA PHE A 177 7.56 -5.89 14.21
C PHE A 177 7.16 -6.94 15.22
N ALA A 178 6.04 -7.58 14.97
CA ALA A 178 5.58 -8.70 15.74
C ALA A 178 6.69 -9.78 15.76
N ALA A 179 7.17 -10.28 14.61
CA ALA A 179 8.21 -11.32 14.52
C ALA A 179 9.48 -11.08 15.37
N LEU A 180 9.89 -9.82 15.54
CA LEU A 180 11.10 -9.44 16.26
C LEU A 180 10.85 -8.91 17.67
N LYS A 181 9.62 -8.44 17.97
CA LYS A 181 9.24 -7.75 19.21
C LYS A 181 7.86 -8.19 19.73
N PRO A 182 7.59 -9.51 19.88
CA PRO A 182 6.27 -10.02 20.27
C PRO A 182 5.75 -9.37 21.56
N ASN A 183 6.61 -9.27 22.57
CA ASN A 183 6.26 -8.72 23.89
C ASN A 183 5.85 -7.24 23.87
N LEU A 184 6.07 -6.53 22.75
CA LEU A 184 5.62 -5.15 22.56
C LEU A 184 4.36 -5.05 21.69
N VAL A 185 3.76 -6.15 21.23
CA VAL A 185 2.50 -6.13 20.47
C VAL A 185 1.31 -6.07 21.43
N LYS A 186 0.52 -4.99 21.37
CA LYS A 186 -0.70 -4.82 22.18
C LYS A 186 -1.97 -5.14 21.40
N ARG A 187 -2.16 -4.45 20.26
CA ARG A 187 -3.29 -4.64 19.33
C ARG A 187 -2.80 -4.36 17.91
N MET A 188 -2.91 -5.32 17.00
CA MET A 188 -2.36 -5.19 15.65
C MET A 188 -3.37 -5.58 14.57
N VAL A 189 -3.69 -4.64 13.68
CA VAL A 189 -4.49 -4.86 12.47
C VAL A 189 -3.60 -4.67 11.24
N LEU A 190 -3.56 -5.68 10.37
CA LEU A 190 -2.84 -5.66 9.11
C LEU A 190 -3.85 -5.77 7.97
N ASP A 191 -4.00 -4.69 7.18
CA ASP A 191 -5.05 -4.55 6.15
C ASP A 191 -4.44 -4.43 4.75
N GLY A 192 -4.92 -5.23 3.79
CA GLY A 192 -4.22 -5.43 2.51
C GLY A 192 -2.90 -6.16 2.74
N VAL A 193 -2.99 -7.44 3.04
CA VAL A 193 -1.90 -8.24 3.60
C VAL A 193 -0.97 -8.75 2.52
N SER A 194 0.29 -8.33 2.59
CA SER A 194 1.36 -8.76 1.69
C SER A 194 2.01 -10.06 2.19
N ASP A 195 2.38 -10.96 1.28
CA ASP A 195 3.12 -12.19 1.63
C ASP A 195 4.55 -11.84 2.04
N SER A 196 4.80 -11.75 3.34
CA SER A 196 6.12 -11.51 3.89
C SER A 196 7.15 -12.53 3.43
N GLU A 197 6.77 -13.78 3.16
CA GLU A 197 7.76 -14.75 2.72
C GLU A 197 8.30 -14.43 1.33
N SER A 198 7.45 -14.25 0.33
CA SER A 198 7.92 -13.89 -1.00
C SER A 198 8.59 -12.51 -0.96
N TYR A 199 8.05 -11.56 -0.20
CA TYR A 199 8.67 -10.25 0.01
C TYR A 199 10.11 -10.34 0.53
N PHE A 200 10.39 -11.13 1.59
CA PHE A 200 11.74 -11.28 2.15
C PHE A 200 12.65 -12.24 1.36
N ASN A 201 12.14 -13.19 0.55
CA ASN A 201 12.99 -14.23 -0.09
C ASN A 201 13.02 -14.23 -1.62
N ASP A 202 12.02 -13.68 -2.31
CA ASP A 202 11.94 -13.65 -3.77
C ASP A 202 10.97 -12.56 -4.21
N VAL A 203 11.48 -11.34 -4.41
CA VAL A 203 10.64 -10.20 -4.78
C VAL A 203 9.99 -10.35 -6.17
N LEU A 204 10.51 -11.25 -7.02
CA LEU A 204 9.88 -11.58 -8.31
C LEU A 204 8.64 -12.43 -8.06
N GLN A 205 8.75 -13.46 -7.21
CA GLN A 205 7.60 -14.23 -6.77
C GLN A 205 6.59 -13.36 -6.00
N TRP A 206 7.06 -12.39 -5.22
CA TRP A 206 6.20 -11.40 -4.57
C TRP A 206 5.39 -10.63 -5.62
N GLY A 207 6.06 -10.08 -6.63
CA GLY A 207 5.42 -9.42 -7.77
C GLY A 207 4.37 -10.30 -8.46
N ARG A 208 4.71 -11.57 -8.79
CA ARG A 208 3.75 -12.56 -9.35
C ARG A 208 2.53 -12.74 -8.46
N SER A 209 2.74 -12.87 -7.16
CA SER A 209 1.67 -13.11 -6.19
C SER A 209 0.80 -11.88 -5.94
N SER A 210 1.34 -10.67 -6.12
CA SER A 210 0.62 -9.41 -5.89
C SER A 210 -0.43 -9.08 -6.95
N VAL A 211 -0.29 -9.56 -8.18
CA VAL A 211 -1.16 -9.16 -9.31
C VAL A 211 -2.20 -10.22 -9.71
N GLN A 212 -2.34 -11.30 -8.95
CA GLN A 212 -3.20 -12.44 -9.32
C GLN A 212 -4.69 -12.03 -9.43
N ASP A 213 -5.18 -11.19 -8.50
CA ASP A 213 -6.59 -10.79 -8.43
C ASP A 213 -6.89 -9.46 -9.17
N SER A 214 -5.95 -8.93 -9.97
CA SER A 214 -6.18 -7.68 -10.74
C SER A 214 -7.40 -7.78 -11.67
N HIS A 215 -7.59 -8.94 -12.29
CA HIS A 215 -8.73 -9.24 -13.16
C HIS A 215 -10.06 -9.28 -12.39
N VAL A 216 -10.05 -9.72 -11.12
CA VAL A 216 -11.23 -9.72 -10.23
C VAL A 216 -11.67 -8.28 -9.95
N THR A 217 -10.72 -7.36 -9.70
CA THR A 217 -11.05 -5.93 -9.54
C THR A 217 -11.66 -5.33 -10.80
N LEU A 218 -11.09 -5.63 -11.98
CA LEU A 218 -11.59 -5.08 -13.24
C LEU A 218 -12.99 -5.61 -13.58
N ALA A 219 -13.26 -6.90 -13.31
CA ALA A 219 -14.58 -7.50 -13.43
C ALA A 219 -15.59 -6.90 -12.41
N GLY A 220 -15.16 -6.63 -11.18
CA GLY A 220 -15.96 -5.95 -10.16
C GLY A 220 -16.36 -4.53 -10.57
N PHE A 221 -15.43 -3.75 -11.14
CA PHE A 221 -15.72 -2.46 -11.76
C PHE A 221 -16.76 -2.59 -12.89
N ALA A 222 -16.58 -3.53 -13.82
CA ALA A 222 -17.49 -3.74 -14.93
C ALA A 222 -18.91 -4.12 -14.47
N SER A 223 -19.05 -5.01 -13.48
CA SER A 223 -20.34 -5.36 -12.87
C SER A 223 -21.03 -4.14 -12.26
N THR A 224 -20.28 -3.38 -11.45
CA THR A 224 -20.81 -2.22 -10.72
C THR A 224 -21.22 -1.09 -11.68
N CYS A 225 -20.53 -0.94 -12.81
CA CYS A 225 -20.90 -0.04 -13.90
C CYS A 225 -22.23 -0.42 -14.57
N ILE A 226 -22.52 -1.72 -14.73
CA ILE A 226 -23.79 -2.21 -15.32
C ILE A 226 -24.95 -2.06 -14.35
N GLU A 227 -24.73 -2.40 -13.08
CA GLU A 227 -25.73 -2.20 -12.01
C GLU A 227 -26.14 -0.72 -11.88
N ALA A 228 -25.20 0.19 -12.12
CA ALA A 228 -25.47 1.63 -12.17
C ALA A 228 -26.20 2.07 -13.45
N GLY A 229 -25.92 1.41 -14.58
CA GLY A 229 -26.55 1.69 -15.87
C GLY A 229 -26.07 2.99 -16.55
N PRO A 230 -26.59 3.27 -17.77
CA PRO A 230 -26.12 4.37 -18.63
C PRO A 230 -26.28 5.78 -18.05
N GLU A 231 -27.16 5.97 -17.07
CA GLU A 231 -27.37 7.26 -16.40
C GLU A 231 -26.23 7.63 -15.44
N TYR A 232 -25.49 6.63 -14.95
CA TYR A 232 -24.47 6.78 -13.91
C TYR A 232 -23.08 6.29 -14.35
N CYS A 233 -23.00 5.33 -15.29
CA CYS A 233 -21.74 4.86 -15.86
C CYS A 233 -21.72 5.03 -17.40
N ALA A 234 -20.83 5.90 -17.89
CA ALA A 234 -20.68 6.19 -19.33
C ALA A 234 -20.21 5.01 -20.20
N LEU A 235 -19.74 3.91 -19.59
CA LEU A 235 -19.38 2.68 -20.31
C LEU A 235 -20.56 1.71 -20.44
N ALA A 236 -21.61 1.83 -19.63
CA ALA A 236 -22.74 0.91 -19.61
C ALA A 236 -23.82 1.29 -20.62
N ASN A 237 -24.31 0.32 -21.37
CA ASN A 237 -25.57 0.37 -22.12
C ASN A 237 -26.58 -0.63 -21.52
N LYS A 238 -27.86 -0.48 -21.85
CA LYS A 238 -28.95 -1.33 -21.32
C LYS A 238 -28.83 -2.83 -21.66
N SER A 239 -27.99 -3.19 -22.63
CA SER A 239 -27.74 -4.56 -23.09
C SER A 239 -26.31 -5.04 -22.83
N ASP A 240 -25.51 -4.29 -22.08
CA ASP A 240 -24.13 -4.67 -21.79
C ASP A 240 -24.03 -5.77 -20.72
N THR A 241 -22.96 -6.56 -20.83
CA THR A 241 -22.52 -7.55 -19.86
C THR A 241 -21.14 -7.14 -19.34
N SER A 242 -20.70 -7.66 -18.20
CA SER A 242 -19.39 -7.28 -17.65
C SER A 242 -18.28 -7.55 -18.68
N GLN A 243 -18.39 -8.67 -19.40
CA GLN A 243 -17.48 -9.01 -20.49
C GLN A 243 -17.52 -7.99 -21.64
N SER A 244 -18.69 -7.52 -22.08
CA SER A 244 -18.73 -6.52 -23.17
C SER A 244 -18.19 -5.14 -22.77
N ILE A 245 -18.08 -4.82 -21.47
CA ILE A 245 -17.28 -3.66 -21.00
C ILE A 245 -15.79 -3.99 -21.08
N LEU A 246 -15.36 -5.16 -20.59
CA LEU A 246 -13.95 -5.58 -20.63
C LEU A 246 -13.42 -5.63 -22.06
N ASP A 247 -14.14 -6.28 -22.98
CA ASP A 247 -13.79 -6.39 -24.40
C ASP A 247 -13.64 -5.00 -25.07
N ARG A 248 -14.44 -4.02 -24.65
CA ARG A 248 -14.34 -2.63 -25.13
C ARG A 248 -13.18 -1.86 -24.53
N LEU A 249 -12.82 -2.13 -23.26
CA LEU A 249 -11.60 -1.60 -22.67
C LEU A 249 -10.37 -2.17 -23.38
N ASP A 250 -10.35 -3.49 -23.65
CA ASP A 250 -9.25 -4.15 -24.36
C ASP A 250 -9.16 -3.69 -25.82
N ALA A 251 -10.28 -3.52 -26.52
CA ALA A 251 -10.30 -2.93 -27.86
C ALA A 251 -9.88 -1.44 -27.86
N LEU A 252 -10.17 -0.68 -26.80
CA LEU A 252 -9.67 0.68 -26.63
C LEU A 252 -8.15 0.67 -26.40
N TYR A 253 -7.65 -0.18 -25.52
CA TYR A 253 -6.22 -0.32 -25.26
C TYR A 253 -5.47 -0.71 -26.55
N ALA A 254 -5.89 -1.79 -27.22
CA ALA A 254 -5.30 -2.24 -28.49
C ALA A 254 -5.36 -1.18 -29.61
N ARG A 255 -6.32 -0.25 -29.59
CA ARG A 255 -6.31 0.93 -30.47
C ARG A 255 -5.26 1.96 -30.06
N LEU A 256 -5.10 2.24 -28.77
CA LEU A 256 -4.12 3.19 -28.24
C LEU A 256 -2.65 2.72 -28.45
N ASP A 257 -2.41 1.44 -28.76
CA ASP A 257 -1.12 0.94 -29.27
C ASP A 257 -0.74 1.52 -30.64
N THR A 258 -1.73 1.70 -31.51
CA THR A 258 -1.53 2.12 -32.91
C THR A 258 -1.94 3.57 -33.19
N GLU A 259 -2.89 4.08 -32.40
CA GLU A 259 -3.54 5.39 -32.53
C GLU A 259 -3.54 6.11 -31.17
N PRO A 260 -2.40 6.65 -30.71
CA PRO A 260 -2.29 7.39 -29.45
C PRO A 260 -3.13 8.66 -29.46
N LEU A 261 -3.66 9.04 -28.29
CA LEU A 261 -4.38 10.30 -28.10
C LEU A 261 -3.52 11.31 -27.36
N ALA A 262 -3.49 12.56 -27.81
CA ALA A 262 -2.94 13.65 -27.00
C ALA A 262 -3.95 14.08 -25.93
N ALA A 263 -3.51 14.22 -24.68
CA ALA A 263 -4.32 14.71 -23.57
C ALA A 263 -3.55 15.74 -22.74
N ASN A 264 -4.21 16.82 -22.32
CA ASN A 264 -3.63 17.72 -21.32
C ASN A 264 -3.93 17.17 -19.92
N THR A 265 -2.89 17.01 -19.11
CA THR A 265 -2.98 16.57 -17.71
C THR A 265 -2.54 17.70 -16.77
N PRO A 266 -2.80 17.60 -15.45
CA PRO A 266 -2.25 18.54 -14.47
C PRO A 266 -0.72 18.64 -14.46
N TYR A 267 -0.03 17.63 -15.02
CA TYR A 267 1.42 17.55 -15.14
C TYR A 267 1.96 18.08 -16.49
N GLY A 268 1.09 18.56 -17.38
CA GLY A 268 1.43 19.08 -18.70
C GLY A 268 0.81 18.28 -19.85
N PRO A 269 1.19 18.59 -21.11
CA PRO A 269 0.78 17.83 -22.28
C PRO A 269 1.30 16.39 -22.19
N ALA A 270 0.42 15.43 -22.35
CA ALA A 270 0.68 14.00 -22.26
C ALA A 270 0.20 13.28 -23.53
N ASN A 271 0.86 12.17 -23.85
CA ASN A 271 0.50 11.25 -24.91
C ASN A 271 -0.13 9.99 -24.30
N VAL A 272 -1.45 9.87 -24.34
CA VAL A 272 -2.19 8.66 -23.97
C VAL A 272 -1.92 7.57 -25.00
N PHE A 273 -0.80 6.86 -24.81
CA PHE A 273 -0.54 5.54 -25.35
C PHE A 273 -1.07 4.45 -24.40
N ASN A 274 -1.00 3.21 -24.87
CA ASN A 274 -1.47 1.98 -24.24
C ASN A 274 -1.29 1.89 -22.70
N ARG A 275 -2.41 1.52 -22.03
CA ARG A 275 -2.66 1.03 -20.65
C ARG A 275 -1.99 1.65 -19.42
N SER A 276 -0.90 2.40 -19.52
CA SER A 276 -0.35 3.08 -18.35
C SER A 276 0.41 4.35 -18.68
N MET A 277 -0.27 5.47 -18.47
CA MET A 277 0.36 6.68 -17.94
C MET A 277 -0.43 7.19 -16.74
N GLN A 278 -0.47 6.37 -15.67
CA GLN A 278 -0.42 6.96 -14.34
C GLN A 278 1.05 7.05 -13.96
N SER A 279 1.58 8.27 -13.95
CA SER A 279 2.82 8.56 -13.24
C SER A 279 2.58 8.24 -11.77
N SER A 280 3.07 7.10 -11.28
CA SER A 280 3.22 6.91 -9.84
C SER A 280 4.13 8.04 -9.35
N PRO A 281 3.65 8.99 -8.51
CA PRO A 281 4.50 10.07 -8.03
C PRO A 281 5.70 9.44 -7.33
N SER A 282 6.87 9.73 -7.88
CA SER A 282 8.09 8.99 -7.59
C SER A 282 8.49 9.23 -6.14
N ARG A 283 8.36 8.20 -5.28
CA ARG A 283 8.74 8.28 -3.87
C ARG A 283 10.13 7.69 -3.72
N GLU A 284 11.13 8.57 -3.62
CA GLU A 284 12.53 8.23 -3.41
C GLU A 284 12.80 7.20 -2.28
N PRO A 285 12.07 7.18 -1.14
CA PRO A 285 12.22 6.11 -0.14
C PRO A 285 11.59 4.75 -0.51
N PHE A 286 10.86 4.60 -1.61
CA PHE A 286 10.21 3.33 -1.98
C PHE A 286 11.26 2.23 -2.26
N ASN A 287 12.22 2.50 -3.15
CA ASN A 287 13.20 1.51 -3.62
C ASN A 287 14.19 1.01 -2.54
N PRO A 288 14.77 1.87 -1.68
CA PRO A 288 15.70 1.42 -0.64
C PRO A 288 15.06 0.49 0.39
N ILE A 289 13.79 0.76 0.76
CA ILE A 289 13.05 -0.02 1.75
C ILE A 289 12.81 -1.45 1.22
N ILE A 290 12.15 -1.59 0.06
CA ILE A 290 11.81 -2.91 -0.50
C ILE A 290 13.03 -3.78 -0.81
N CYS A 291 14.13 -3.15 -1.21
CA CYS A 291 15.36 -3.86 -1.59
C CYS A 291 16.32 -4.15 -0.44
N SER A 292 16.12 -3.53 0.73
CA SER A 292 16.80 -3.89 1.98
C SER A 292 16.11 -5.05 2.72
N ASP A 293 14.95 -5.48 2.22
CA ASP A 293 14.17 -6.58 2.80
C ASP A 293 14.27 -7.87 1.99
N SER A 294 14.22 -7.79 0.66
CA SER A 294 14.20 -8.96 -0.22
C SER A 294 15.57 -9.61 -0.43
N ALA A 295 15.59 -10.95 -0.46
CA ALA A 295 16.78 -11.77 -0.64
C ALA A 295 17.46 -11.58 -2.03
N PRO A 296 18.65 -12.13 -2.34
CA PRO A 296 19.38 -11.68 -3.50
C PRO A 296 18.76 -12.31 -4.73
N LEU A 297 18.04 -11.51 -5.51
CA LEU A 297 17.89 -11.85 -6.93
C LEU A 297 19.31 -12.06 -7.47
N ASN A 298 19.52 -13.14 -8.21
CA ASN A 298 20.73 -13.30 -9.00
C ASN A 298 20.39 -13.91 -10.37
N ILE A 299 19.37 -13.32 -11.00
CA ILE A 299 18.79 -13.80 -12.25
C ILE A 299 19.51 -13.21 -13.48
N THR A 300 19.55 -13.96 -14.58
CA THR A 300 20.07 -13.46 -15.86
C THR A 300 19.08 -12.51 -16.53
N VAL A 301 19.53 -11.77 -17.56
CA VAL A 301 18.64 -10.93 -18.38
C VAL A 301 17.55 -11.77 -19.06
N ASP A 302 17.84 -13.02 -19.40
CA ASP A 302 16.87 -13.92 -20.02
C ASP A 302 15.83 -14.41 -18.99
N GLN A 303 16.25 -14.77 -17.78
CA GLN A 303 15.33 -15.04 -16.66
C GLN A 303 14.47 -13.82 -16.29
N PHE A 304 15.01 -12.61 -16.42
CA PHE A 304 14.24 -11.38 -16.21
C PHE A 304 13.24 -11.12 -17.35
N THR A 305 13.63 -11.44 -18.59
CA THR A 305 12.75 -11.35 -19.77
C THR A 305 11.60 -12.34 -19.64
N ASP A 306 11.86 -13.56 -19.17
CA ASP A 306 10.84 -14.58 -18.92
C ASP A 306 9.92 -14.19 -17.75
N TYR A 307 10.46 -13.58 -16.69
CA TYR A 307 9.64 -12.99 -15.62
C TYR A 307 8.68 -11.91 -16.14
N PHE A 308 9.14 -10.97 -16.97
CA PHE A 308 8.26 -9.97 -17.58
C PHE A 308 7.17 -10.60 -18.46
N ARG A 309 7.52 -11.58 -19.31
CA ARG A 309 6.55 -12.33 -20.13
C ARG A 309 5.52 -13.10 -19.31
N GLU A 310 5.92 -13.60 -18.15
CA GLU A 310 5.03 -14.32 -17.24
C GLU A 310 4.08 -13.33 -16.56
N MET A 311 4.60 -12.22 -16.05
CA MET A 311 3.83 -11.14 -15.43
C MET A 311 2.79 -10.53 -16.37
N GLY A 312 3.16 -10.24 -17.63
CA GLY A 312 2.24 -9.76 -18.67
C GLY A 312 1.18 -10.76 -19.11
N LYS A 313 1.31 -12.05 -18.75
CA LYS A 313 0.26 -13.08 -18.93
C LYS A 313 -0.66 -13.21 -17.71
N ILE A 314 -0.21 -12.81 -16.52
CA ILE A 314 -1.00 -12.87 -15.29
C ILE A 314 -1.93 -11.65 -15.21
N SER A 315 -1.43 -10.45 -15.55
CA SER A 315 -2.17 -9.21 -15.38
C SER A 315 -1.67 -8.10 -16.29
N ASP A 316 -2.60 -7.23 -16.67
CA ASP A 316 -2.40 -6.07 -17.54
C ASP A 316 -1.49 -4.99 -16.94
N ILE A 317 -1.37 -4.98 -15.61
CA ILE A 317 -0.42 -4.17 -14.84
C ILE A 317 0.80 -4.97 -14.40
N GLY A 318 0.85 -6.27 -14.72
CA GLY A 318 1.89 -7.19 -14.26
C GLY A 318 3.29 -6.75 -14.68
N GLU A 319 3.47 -6.25 -15.90
CA GLU A 319 4.76 -5.76 -16.36
C GLU A 319 5.26 -4.51 -15.61
N GLN A 320 4.37 -3.69 -15.06
CA GLN A 320 4.74 -2.57 -14.18
C GLN A 320 5.19 -3.07 -12.80
N PHE A 321 4.49 -4.06 -12.25
CA PHE A 321 4.93 -4.75 -11.03
C PHE A 321 6.23 -5.53 -11.25
N ALA A 322 6.49 -6.03 -12.46
CA ALA A 322 7.77 -6.65 -12.81
C ALA A 322 8.95 -5.66 -12.73
N ALA A 323 8.73 -4.43 -13.21
CA ALA A 323 9.71 -3.34 -13.11
C ALA A 323 9.93 -2.84 -11.67
N ILE A 324 8.92 -2.92 -10.81
CA ILE A 324 9.03 -2.65 -9.37
C ILE A 324 9.89 -3.72 -8.70
N SER A 325 9.55 -5.00 -8.87
CA SER A 325 10.26 -6.13 -8.26
C SER A 325 11.72 -6.25 -8.69
N GLY A 326 12.03 -5.99 -9.97
CA GLY A 326 13.39 -6.19 -10.51
C GLY A 326 14.51 -5.38 -9.85
N ARG A 327 14.18 -4.39 -9.00
CA ARG A 327 15.14 -3.46 -8.39
C ARG A 327 15.99 -4.11 -7.26
N CYS A 328 15.60 -5.27 -6.72
CA CYS A 328 16.13 -5.76 -5.44
C CYS A 328 17.07 -6.97 -5.49
N ARG A 329 18.29 -6.73 -5.98
CA ARG A 329 19.31 -7.75 -6.24
C ARG A 329 20.34 -7.87 -5.08
N GLY A 330 19.95 -8.24 -3.83
CA GLY A 330 20.85 -8.18 -2.64
C GLY A 330 20.83 -9.12 -1.38
N TRP A 331 19.74 -9.35 -0.61
CA TRP A 331 19.85 -9.56 0.88
C TRP A 331 19.75 -11.01 1.47
N PRO A 332 19.94 -11.29 2.80
CA PRO A 332 19.42 -12.54 3.45
C PRO A 332 18.86 -12.41 4.90
N PHE A 333 18.18 -13.46 5.43
CA PHE A 333 17.77 -13.78 6.85
C PHE A 333 16.26 -13.65 7.30
N ARG A 334 15.80 -14.38 8.36
CA ARG A 334 14.40 -14.44 8.92
C ARG A 334 14.23 -14.91 10.41
N ALA A 335 13.05 -14.69 11.04
CA ALA A 335 12.61 -15.17 12.39
C ALA A 335 11.05 -15.36 12.55
N ASN A 336 10.53 -15.81 13.73
CA ASN A 336 9.14 -16.32 13.99
C ASN A 336 8.56 -15.98 15.40
N GLU A 337 7.24 -16.19 15.68
CA GLU A 337 6.48 -15.38 16.69
C GLU A 337 5.22 -15.93 17.45
N ARG A 338 4.40 -15.06 18.14
CA ARG A 338 3.51 -15.44 19.28
C ARG A 338 2.22 -14.63 19.69
N PHE A 339 1.68 -13.62 18.98
CA PHE A 339 0.46 -12.87 19.42
C PHE A 339 -0.74 -12.83 18.43
N PRO A 340 -2.00 -12.54 18.88
CA PRO A 340 -3.20 -12.52 18.04
C PRO A 340 -3.31 -11.27 17.15
N VAL A 341 -2.68 -11.34 15.99
CA VAL A 341 -2.79 -10.35 14.91
C VAL A 341 -4.14 -10.51 14.19
N LEU A 342 -4.84 -9.39 13.94
CA LEU A 342 -6.02 -9.36 13.08
C LEU A 342 -5.61 -9.01 11.65
N PHE A 343 -5.74 -9.99 10.75
CA PHE A 343 -5.54 -9.81 9.31
C PHE A 343 -6.87 -9.41 8.66
N VAL A 344 -6.83 -8.39 7.79
CA VAL A 344 -7.98 -7.91 7.01
C VAL A 344 -7.59 -7.90 5.53
N SER A 345 -8.43 -8.48 4.67
CA SER A 345 -8.14 -8.57 3.24
C SER A 345 -9.43 -8.59 2.42
N LEU A 346 -9.34 -8.11 1.18
CA LEU A 346 -10.43 -8.15 0.21
C LEU A 346 -10.36 -9.43 -0.62
N ASP A 347 -11.52 -10.00 -0.96
CA ASP A 347 -11.61 -11.16 -1.86
C ASP A 347 -11.30 -10.83 -3.33
N GLY A 348 -11.21 -9.54 -3.68
CA GLY A 348 -10.69 -9.05 -4.96
C GLY A 348 -9.61 -7.97 -4.82
N ASP A 349 -8.67 -8.07 -3.88
CA ASP A 349 -7.56 -7.10 -3.74
C ASP A 349 -6.50 -7.25 -4.87
N PRO A 350 -6.33 -6.27 -5.76
CA PRO A 350 -5.52 -6.40 -6.97
C PRO A 350 -4.01 -6.18 -6.75
N VAL A 351 -3.58 -5.93 -5.50
CA VAL A 351 -2.18 -5.62 -5.10
C VAL A 351 -1.71 -6.52 -3.95
N THR A 352 -2.61 -6.90 -3.05
CA THR A 352 -2.37 -7.84 -1.95
C THR A 352 -3.48 -8.91 -1.88
N PRO A 353 -3.50 -9.86 -2.86
CA PRO A 353 -4.51 -10.91 -2.98
C PRO A 353 -4.82 -11.69 -1.70
N LEU A 354 -6.05 -12.17 -1.57
CA LEU A 354 -6.53 -12.88 -0.39
C LEU A 354 -5.66 -14.11 -0.05
N GLY A 355 -5.06 -14.76 -1.05
CA GLY A 355 -4.11 -15.85 -0.86
C GLY A 355 -2.92 -15.49 0.03
N ALA A 356 -2.42 -14.26 -0.06
CA ALA A 356 -1.35 -13.76 0.82
C ALA A 356 -1.84 -13.61 2.27
N ALA A 357 -3.05 -13.07 2.50
CA ALA A 357 -3.64 -12.97 3.83
C ALA A 357 -3.93 -14.34 4.48
N VAL A 358 -4.41 -15.31 3.69
CA VAL A 358 -4.63 -16.69 4.12
C VAL A 358 -3.32 -17.40 4.43
N LYS A 359 -2.25 -17.14 3.69
CA LYS A 359 -0.91 -17.66 3.98
C LYS A 359 -0.32 -17.04 5.24
N MET A 360 -0.37 -15.72 5.36
CA MET A 360 0.19 -14.97 6.48
C MET A 360 -0.51 -15.28 7.79
N SER A 361 -1.85 -15.30 7.84
CA SER A 361 -2.59 -15.67 9.06
C SER A 361 -2.22 -17.06 9.58
N LYS A 362 -2.03 -18.05 8.71
CA LYS A 362 -1.57 -19.40 9.11
C LYS A 362 -0.19 -19.43 9.78
N ALA A 363 0.66 -18.41 9.58
CA ALA A 363 1.95 -18.31 10.25
C ALA A 363 1.86 -17.78 11.69
N PHE A 364 0.69 -17.30 12.13
CA PHE A 364 0.46 -16.70 13.45
C PHE A 364 -0.62 -17.50 14.18
N GLU A 365 -0.22 -18.38 15.11
CA GLU A 365 -1.10 -19.36 15.78
C GLU A 365 -2.37 -18.75 16.41
N SER A 366 -2.26 -17.55 16.96
CA SER A 366 -3.36 -16.85 17.66
C SER A 366 -4.15 -15.89 16.75
N SER A 367 -3.83 -15.82 15.45
CA SER A 367 -4.41 -14.80 14.57
C SER A 367 -5.87 -15.04 14.18
N SER A 368 -6.50 -13.99 13.64
CA SER A 368 -7.81 -14.08 13.00
C SER A 368 -7.77 -13.38 11.66
N LEU A 369 -8.38 -13.99 10.64
CA LEU A 369 -8.61 -13.40 9.32
C LEU A 369 -10.07 -12.94 9.21
N LEU A 370 -10.26 -11.65 8.93
CA LEU A 370 -11.51 -11.08 8.45
C LEU A 370 -11.39 -10.86 6.94
N VAL A 371 -12.35 -11.41 6.18
CA VAL A 371 -12.43 -11.25 4.73
C VAL A 371 -13.56 -10.28 4.42
N GLN A 372 -13.23 -9.16 3.79
CA GLN A 372 -14.23 -8.23 3.27
C GLN A 372 -14.49 -8.57 1.81
N GLN A 373 -15.75 -8.80 1.47
CA GLN A 373 -16.16 -8.91 0.07
C GLN A 373 -15.94 -7.56 -0.62
N GLY A 374 -15.42 -7.57 -1.84
CA GLY A 374 -15.19 -6.37 -2.61
C GLY A 374 -13.82 -6.33 -3.28
N PHE A 375 -13.57 -5.23 -3.97
CA PHE A 375 -12.46 -5.10 -4.91
C PHE A 375 -11.71 -3.78 -4.74
N GLY A 376 -10.49 -3.73 -5.27
CA GLY A 376 -9.54 -2.68 -4.97
C GLY A 376 -8.72 -2.99 -3.71
N HIS A 377 -7.74 -2.14 -3.43
CA HIS A 377 -6.65 -2.48 -2.50
C HIS A 377 -6.92 -2.10 -1.03
N ALA A 378 -6.88 -3.07 -0.12
CA ALA A 378 -7.20 -2.96 1.32
C ALA A 378 -8.65 -2.53 1.64
N SER A 379 -9.10 -2.70 2.89
CA SER A 379 -10.51 -2.52 3.33
C SER A 379 -11.13 -1.17 3.00
N LEU A 380 -10.28 -0.14 2.83
CA LEU A 380 -10.66 1.22 2.47
C LEU A 380 -11.07 1.40 1.00
N ALA A 381 -10.77 0.45 0.11
CA ALA A 381 -11.05 0.58 -1.33
C ALA A 381 -12.51 0.29 -1.69
N HIS A 382 -13.19 -0.61 -0.97
CA HIS A 382 -14.62 -0.86 -1.10
C HIS A 382 -15.25 -1.00 0.31
N PRO A 383 -15.40 0.12 1.06
CA PRO A 383 -15.70 0.14 2.49
C PRO A 383 -16.92 -0.68 2.94
N SER A 384 -16.81 -1.26 4.13
CA SER A 384 -17.89 -1.95 4.83
C SER A 384 -17.99 -1.51 6.30
N LEU A 385 -19.21 -1.17 6.75
CA LEU A 385 -19.54 -0.91 8.14
C LEU A 385 -19.30 -2.14 9.04
N CYS A 386 -19.48 -3.35 8.50
CA CYS A 386 -19.16 -4.60 9.21
C CYS A 386 -17.67 -4.66 9.57
N THR A 387 -16.79 -4.40 8.60
CA THR A 387 -15.34 -4.36 8.84
C THR A 387 -14.96 -3.19 9.75
N ALA A 388 -15.55 -2.01 9.56
CA ALA A 388 -15.30 -0.85 10.42
C ALA A 388 -15.66 -1.13 11.89
N LYS A 389 -16.77 -1.81 12.15
CA LYS A 389 -17.18 -2.27 13.49
C LYS A 389 -16.17 -3.24 14.08
N HIS A 390 -15.77 -4.27 13.34
CA HIS A 390 -14.79 -5.24 13.85
C HIS A 390 -13.41 -4.61 14.13
N ILE A 391 -12.93 -3.68 13.30
CA ILE A 391 -11.70 -2.92 13.56
C ILE A 391 -11.85 -2.06 14.82
N GLN A 392 -12.98 -1.36 14.98
CA GLN A 392 -13.27 -0.56 16.18
C GLN A 392 -13.35 -1.43 17.44
N ASP A 393 -14.10 -2.53 17.43
CA ASP A 393 -14.26 -3.43 18.57
C ASP A 393 -12.95 -4.16 18.93
N TYR A 394 -12.10 -4.47 17.96
CA TYR A 394 -10.75 -4.98 18.21
C TYR A 394 -9.88 -3.93 18.91
N PHE A 395 -9.83 -2.70 18.38
CA PHE A 395 -8.96 -1.65 18.93
C PHE A 395 -9.45 -1.02 20.24
N VAL A 396 -10.76 -0.97 20.49
CA VAL A 396 -11.34 -0.42 21.72
C VAL A 396 -11.53 -1.53 22.76
N ASN A 397 -12.34 -2.53 22.42
CA ASN A 397 -12.79 -3.57 23.34
C ASN A 397 -11.86 -4.78 23.42
N GLY A 398 -10.86 -4.91 22.53
CA GLY A 398 -10.03 -6.12 22.40
C GLY A 398 -10.80 -7.32 21.83
N THR A 399 -11.96 -7.10 21.20
CA THR A 399 -12.79 -8.18 20.66
C THR A 399 -12.23 -8.66 19.34
N VAL A 400 -11.66 -9.87 19.33
CA VAL A 400 -11.15 -10.51 18.11
C VAL A 400 -12.32 -11.14 17.34
N PRO A 401 -12.55 -10.82 16.05
CA PRO A 401 -13.55 -11.51 15.25
C PRO A 401 -13.19 -12.99 15.11
N LYS A 402 -14.18 -13.85 14.89
CA LYS A 402 -13.93 -15.28 14.64
C LYS A 402 -13.09 -15.44 13.37
N ASN A 403 -12.10 -16.33 13.37
CA ASN A 403 -11.29 -16.57 12.17
C ASN A 403 -12.20 -17.03 10.99
N GLY A 404 -12.04 -16.39 9.83
CA GLY A 404 -12.95 -16.55 8.70
C GLY A 404 -14.25 -15.76 8.84
N THR A 405 -14.24 -14.61 9.55
CA THR A 405 -15.39 -13.68 9.54
C THR A 405 -15.49 -13.02 8.18
N HIS A 406 -16.67 -13.06 7.57
CA HIS A 406 -16.95 -12.41 6.28
C HIS A 406 -17.80 -11.16 6.47
N CYS A 407 -17.40 -10.06 5.85
CA CYS A 407 -18.13 -8.79 5.82
C CYS A 407 -18.48 -8.40 4.38
N THR A 408 -19.73 -8.06 4.12
CA THR A 408 -20.19 -7.51 2.82
C THR A 408 -20.19 -5.97 2.88
N PRO A 409 -19.82 -5.26 1.80
CA PRO A 409 -19.82 -3.81 1.75
C PRO A 409 -21.22 -3.26 1.43
N GLU A 410 -21.43 -1.97 1.71
CA GLU A 410 -22.74 -1.36 1.53
C GLU A 410 -23.02 -1.07 0.04
N PRO A 411 -24.24 -1.39 -0.45
CA PRO A 411 -24.55 -1.23 -1.87
C PRO A 411 -24.50 0.25 -2.29
N GLY A 412 -24.06 0.50 -3.53
CA GLY A 412 -23.98 1.85 -4.09
C GLY A 412 -22.79 2.67 -3.60
N PHE A 413 -21.68 2.04 -3.23
CA PHE A 413 -20.44 2.75 -2.88
C PHE A 413 -19.85 3.56 -4.07
N ILE A 414 -19.72 2.93 -5.24
CA ILE A 414 -19.18 3.59 -6.46
C ILE A 414 -20.23 4.43 -7.16
N TYR A 415 -21.44 3.87 -7.31
CA TYR A 415 -22.58 4.54 -7.95
C TYR A 415 -23.78 4.55 -6.99
N PRO A 416 -23.94 5.61 -6.17
CA PRO A 416 -25.07 5.72 -5.25
C PRO A 416 -26.37 5.98 -6.01
N THR A 417 -27.38 5.14 -5.75
CA THR A 417 -28.74 5.27 -6.29
C THR A 417 -29.71 5.77 -5.22
N ASN A 418 -30.92 6.17 -5.62
CA ASN A 418 -31.96 6.55 -4.67
C ASN A 418 -32.27 5.43 -3.65
N ALA A 419 -32.26 4.16 -4.08
CA ALA A 419 -32.50 3.02 -3.19
C ALA A 419 -31.38 2.82 -2.14
N THR A 420 -30.12 3.07 -2.51
CA THR A 420 -28.98 2.94 -1.57
C THR A 420 -28.93 4.13 -0.61
N ASN A 421 -29.30 5.32 -1.06
CA ASN A 421 -29.45 6.50 -0.21
C ASN A 421 -30.54 6.30 0.86
N THR A 422 -31.68 5.68 0.50
CA THR A 422 -32.72 5.32 1.48
C THR A 422 -32.23 4.33 2.54
N LYS A 423 -31.42 3.33 2.14
CA LYS A 423 -30.81 2.38 3.12
C LYS A 423 -29.85 3.07 4.07
N ARG A 424 -29.02 4.00 3.59
CA ARG A 424 -28.10 4.81 4.44
C ARG A 424 -28.85 5.66 5.47
N ALA A 425 -29.99 6.23 5.08
CA ALA A 425 -30.82 7.05 5.97
C ALA A 425 -31.49 6.26 7.11
N ALA A 426 -31.51 4.93 7.06
CA ALA A 426 -32.04 4.05 8.10
C ALA A 426 -31.00 3.58 9.13
N LEU A 427 -29.72 3.97 8.98
CA LEU A 427 -28.67 3.65 9.94
C LEU A 427 -28.82 4.44 11.24
N SER A 428 -28.35 3.88 12.36
CA SER A 428 -28.19 4.65 13.60
C SER A 428 -27.17 5.77 13.41
N GLU A 429 -27.25 6.86 14.18
CA GLU A 429 -26.31 7.99 14.08
C GLU A 429 -24.85 7.54 14.22
N ARG A 430 -24.57 6.62 15.15
CA ARG A 430 -23.24 6.00 15.32
C ARG A 430 -22.78 5.25 14.07
N ASP A 431 -23.67 4.44 13.49
CA ASP A 431 -23.36 3.61 12.32
C ASP A 431 -23.20 4.45 11.05
N ALA A 432 -24.03 5.48 10.87
CA ALA A 432 -23.92 6.44 9.78
C ALA A 432 -22.60 7.22 9.86
N LYS A 433 -22.21 7.67 11.06
CA LYS A 433 -20.93 8.35 11.29
C LYS A 433 -19.73 7.43 11.04
N LEU A 434 -19.80 6.17 11.48
CA LEU A 434 -18.75 5.18 11.27
C LEU A 434 -18.60 4.82 9.78
N LEU A 435 -19.71 4.62 9.06
CA LEU A 435 -19.70 4.38 7.61
C LEU A 435 -19.13 5.59 6.85
N SER A 436 -19.56 6.82 7.16
CA SER A 436 -18.98 8.02 6.53
C SER A 436 -17.47 8.09 6.79
N ALA A 437 -17.02 7.83 8.02
CA ALA A 437 -15.60 7.92 8.37
C ALA A 437 -14.73 6.94 7.57
N ILE A 438 -15.15 5.69 7.39
CA ILE A 438 -14.38 4.71 6.59
C ILE A 438 -14.45 5.03 5.08
N GLU A 439 -15.56 5.56 4.59
CA GLU A 439 -15.68 5.99 3.19
C GLU A 439 -14.84 7.24 2.87
N ASP A 440 -14.87 8.25 3.74
CA ASP A 440 -14.06 9.44 3.60
C ASP A 440 -12.56 9.12 3.71
N LEU A 441 -12.20 8.13 4.53
CA LEU A 441 -10.85 7.61 4.65
C LEU A 441 -10.41 6.91 3.35
N GLY A 442 -11.29 6.14 2.73
CA GLY A 442 -11.11 5.59 1.38
C GLY A 442 -10.90 6.68 0.33
N ARG A 443 -11.81 7.68 0.28
CA ARG A 443 -11.72 8.85 -0.62
C ARG A 443 -10.41 9.64 -0.43
N ALA A 444 -9.99 9.86 0.81
CA ALA A 444 -8.74 10.56 1.13
C ALA A 444 -7.50 9.77 0.68
N ARG A 445 -7.50 8.45 0.90
CA ARG A 445 -6.43 7.55 0.42
C ARG A 445 -6.35 7.53 -1.10
N SER A 446 -7.48 7.46 -1.81
CA SER A 446 -7.51 7.51 -3.28
C SER A 446 -6.87 8.78 -3.84
N LYS A 447 -7.14 9.96 -3.25
CA LYS A 447 -6.49 11.23 -3.65
C LYS A 447 -4.97 11.19 -3.46
N LEU A 448 -4.49 10.61 -2.37
CA LEU A 448 -3.05 10.43 -2.07
C LEU A 448 -2.34 9.41 -2.97
N THR A 449 -3.09 8.53 -3.65
CA THR A 449 -2.56 7.56 -4.61
C THR A 449 -2.59 8.09 -6.05
N ILE A 450 -3.65 8.81 -6.43
CA ILE A 450 -3.86 9.26 -7.83
C ILE A 450 -3.07 10.54 -8.16
N GLY A 451 -2.75 11.38 -7.17
CA GLY A 451 -2.04 12.64 -7.44
C GLY A 451 -2.93 13.65 -8.18
N LEU A 452 -4.04 14.05 -7.54
CA LEU A 452 -4.91 15.14 -7.98
C LEU A 452 -4.94 16.25 -6.92
#